data_AF-A0AB33KWB9-F1
#
_entry.id   AF-A0AB33KWB9-F1
#
_cell.length_a   1.000
_cell.length_b   1.000
_cell.length_c   1.000
_cell.angle_alpha   90.00
_cell.angle_beta   90.00
_cell.angle_gamma   90.00
#
_symmetry.space_group_name_H-M   'P 1'
#
loop_
_entity.id
_entity.type
_entity.pdbx_description
1 polymer ?
#
loop_
_entity_poly.entity_id
_entity_poly.type
_entity_poly.pdbx_seq_one_letter_code
_entity_poly.pdbx_strand_id
1 'polypeptide(L)' 'MTIKLPFRIGMQYENWEFDLELVDTKKSYEVYNYTKGDIKVFNEELIEYIHLYFELDILLKIKIKTQQNIFTLL' A
#
# COMPACT_ATOMS: atom_id res chain seq x y z
N MET A 1 -16.27 -1.39 12.23
CA MET A 1 -15.34 -0.31 12.62
C MET A 1 -14.46 -0.03 11.41
N THR A 2 -14.60 1.12 10.75
CA THR A 2 -13.85 1.42 9.52
C THR A 2 -12.40 1.71 9.87
N ILE A 3 -11.50 0.76 9.57
CA ILE A 3 -10.06 0.97 9.71
C ILE A 3 -9.65 2.04 8.70
N LYS A 4 -9.26 3.22 9.19
CA LYS A 4 -8.71 4.27 8.34
C LYS A 4 -7.27 3.91 8.02
N LEU A 5 -7.00 3.63 6.75
CA LEU A 5 -5.64 3.45 6.26
C LEU A 5 -4.87 4.78 6.38
N PRO A 6 -3.58 4.75 6.76
CA PRO A 6 -2.75 5.95 6.82
C PRO A 6 -2.34 6.45 5.43
N PHE A 7 -2.63 5.68 4.38
CA PHE A 7 -2.26 5.98 3.01
C PHE A 7 -3.27 6.92 2.36
N ARG A 8 -2.78 7.96 1.69
CA ARG A 8 -3.59 8.83 0.82
C ARG A 8 -2.81 9.10 -0.46
N ILE A 9 -3.52 9.07 -1.57
CA ILE A 9 -2.99 9.39 -2.89
C ILE A 9 -2.43 10.82 -2.88
N GLY A 10 -1.26 11.01 -3.47
CA GLY A 10 -0.50 12.26 -3.43
C GLY A 10 0.49 12.38 -2.27
N MET A 11 0.54 11.42 -1.34
CA MET A 11 1.53 11.43 -0.25
C MET A 11 2.92 11.02 -0.75
N GLN A 12 3.94 11.61 -0.12
CA GLN A 12 5.35 11.38 -0.41
C GLN A 12 5.84 10.02 0.12
N TYR A 13 6.76 9.38 -0.60
CA TYR A 13 7.40 8.10 -0.27
C TYR A 13 8.09 8.11 1.09
N GLU A 14 8.76 9.22 1.43
CA GLU A 14 9.55 9.39 2.65
C GLU A 14 8.72 9.25 3.93
N ASN A 15 7.39 9.34 3.84
CA ASN A 15 6.51 9.06 4.99
C ASN A 15 6.60 7.61 5.48
N TRP A 16 7.06 6.68 4.63
CA TRP A 16 7.10 5.25 4.91
C TRP A 16 8.41 4.59 4.45
N GLU A 17 9.46 5.33 4.13
CA GLU A 17 10.70 4.79 3.53
C GLU A 17 11.30 3.61 4.32
N PHE A 18 11.14 3.59 5.64
CA PHE A 18 11.64 2.53 6.53
C PHE A 18 10.67 1.35 6.70
N ASP A 19 9.43 1.52 6.27
CA ASP A 19 8.33 0.54 6.38
C ASP A 19 8.00 -0.09 5.01
N LEU A 20 8.84 0.12 4.00
CA LEU A 20 8.61 -0.31 2.62
C LEU A 20 9.72 -1.23 2.12
N GLU A 21 9.32 -2.28 1.41
CA GLU A 21 10.22 -3.21 0.71
C GLU A 21 9.89 -3.21 -0.78
N LEU A 22 10.88 -2.94 -1.64
CA LEU A 22 10.69 -2.89 -3.08
C LEU A 22 10.34 -4.28 -3.63
N VAL A 23 9.21 -4.37 -4.34
CA VAL A 23 8.72 -5.60 -4.98
C VAL A 23 9.03 -5.62 -6.47
N ASP A 24 8.84 -4.49 -7.14
CA ASP A 24 8.94 -4.39 -8.61
C ASP A 24 9.17 -2.94 -9.04
N THR A 25 9.86 -2.76 -10.15
CA THR A 25 10.09 -1.46 -10.79
C THR A 25 9.57 -1.51 -12.21
N LYS A 26 8.63 -0.64 -12.55
CA LYS A 26 8.09 -0.45 -13.90
C LYS A 26 8.61 0.85 -14.50
N LYS A 27 8.39 1.01 -15.81
CA LYS A 27 8.88 2.18 -16.56
C LYS A 27 8.41 3.53 -15.98
N SER A 28 7.25 3.56 -15.33
CA SER A 28 6.63 4.80 -14.81
C SER A 28 6.33 4.77 -13.31
N TYR A 29 6.58 3.67 -12.60
CA TYR A 29 6.31 3.59 -11.17
C TYR A 29 7.07 2.44 -10.51
N GLU A 30 7.23 2.54 -9.21
CA GLU A 30 7.77 1.52 -8.32
C GLU A 30 6.65 0.94 -7.45
N VAL A 31 6.78 -0.34 -7.10
CA VAL A 31 5.83 -1.06 -6.27
C VAL A 31 6.52 -1.52 -5.02
N TYR A 32 5.99 -1.11 -3.87
CA TYR A 32 6.51 -1.47 -2.56
C TYR A 32 5.49 -2.24 -1.77
N ASN A 33 5.94 -3.24 -1.03
CA ASN A 33 5.16 -3.88 0.01
C ASN A 33 5.32 -3.11 1.32
N TYR A 34 4.21 -2.87 2.02
CA TYR A 34 4.22 -2.23 3.34
C TYR A 34 4.42 -3.28 4.45
N THR A 35 5.50 -3.15 5.20
CA THR A 35 6.03 -4.19 6.08
C THR A 35 5.84 -3.91 7.58
N LYS A 36 5.36 -2.72 7.97
CA LYS A 36 5.19 -2.35 9.39
C LYS A 36 4.25 -3.27 10.18
N GLY A 37 3.30 -3.92 9.51
CA GLY A 37 2.41 -4.92 10.13
C GLY A 37 1.40 -4.37 11.15
N ASP A 38 1.21 -3.05 11.18
CA ASP A 38 0.25 -2.37 12.04
C ASP A 38 -1.20 -2.38 11.50
N ILE A 39 -1.39 -2.83 10.26
CA ILE A 39 -2.69 -2.97 9.59
C ILE A 39 -2.94 -4.46 9.29
N LYS A 40 -3.85 -5.09 10.05
CA LYS A 40 -4.10 -6.55 9.96
C LYS A 40 -5.41 -6.91 9.26
N VAL A 41 -6.38 -6.00 9.25
CA VAL A 41 -7.72 -6.24 8.74
C VAL A 41 -8.13 -5.10 7.82
N PHE A 42 -8.78 -5.40 6.70
CA PHE A 42 -9.42 -4.42 5.83
C PHE A 42 -10.75 -4.99 5.35
N ASN A 43 -11.83 -4.21 5.44
CA ASN A 43 -13.17 -4.64 5.07
C ASN A 43 -13.59 -5.99 5.72
N GLU A 44 -13.32 -6.14 7.02
CA GLU A 44 -13.61 -7.36 7.81
C GLU A 44 -12.79 -8.60 7.42
N GLU A 45 -11.79 -8.46 6.56
CA GLU A 45 -10.95 -9.54 6.06
C GLU A 45 -9.48 -9.38 6.48
N LEU A 46 -8.80 -10.49 6.73
CA LEU A 46 -7.36 -10.49 7.03
C LEU A 46 -6.57 -10.07 5.80
N ILE A 47 -5.67 -9.11 5.99
CA ILE A 47 -4.75 -8.64 4.95
C ILE A 47 -3.63 -9.65 4.76
N GLU A 48 -3.37 -10.01 3.50
CA GLU A 48 -2.19 -10.77 3.09
C GLU A 48 -1.02 -9.82 2.80
N TYR A 49 -1.27 -8.75 2.02
CA TYR A 49 -0.28 -7.71 1.74
C TYR A 49 -0.93 -6.38 1.36
N ILE A 50 -0.16 -5.31 1.49
CA ILE A 50 -0.51 -3.97 1.02
C ILE A 50 0.61 -3.50 0.11
N HIS A 51 0.29 -3.24 -1.16
CA HIS A 51 1.21 -2.65 -2.11
C HIS A 51 0.91 -1.16 -2.32
N LEU A 52 1.95 -0.36 -2.18
CA LEU A 52 1.95 1.07 -2.48
C LEU A 52 2.70 1.29 -3.80
N TYR A 53 2.09 2.06 -4.70
CA TYR A 53 2.63 2.34 -6.02
C TYR A 53 3.04 3.80 -6.08
N PHE A 54 4.32 4.05 -6.30
CA PHE A 54 4.86 5.41 -6.35
C PHE A 54 5.31 5.74 -7.76
N GLU A 55 4.88 6.88 -8.28
CA GLU A 55 5.44 7.49 -9.48
C GLU A 55 6.36 8.63 -9.05
N LEU A 56 7.65 8.50 -9.33
CA LEU A 56 8.69 9.22 -8.59
C LEU A 56 8.48 8.94 -7.09
N ASP A 57 8.34 9.97 -6.27
CA ASP A 57 8.13 9.82 -4.83
C ASP A 57 6.65 9.97 -4.42
N ILE A 58 5.71 10.02 -5.38
CA ILE A 58 4.29 10.31 -5.09
C ILE A 58 3.43 9.04 -5.16
N LEU A 59 2.70 8.76 -4.07
CA LEU A 59 1.77 7.65 -3.98
C LEU A 59 0.60 7.83 -4.97
N LEU A 60 0.54 6.98 -5.99
CA LEU A 60 -0.46 7.03 -7.06
C LEU A 60 -1.58 5.99 -6.87
N LYS A 61 -1.29 4.86 -6.23
CA LYS A 61 -2.25 3.76 -6.08
C LYS A 61 -1.92 2.91 -4.88
N ILE A 62 -2.97 2.42 -4.22
CA ILE A 62 -2.87 1.45 -3.14
C ILE A 62 -3.60 0.18 -3.58
N LYS A 63 -2.94 -0.97 -3.45
CA LYS A 63 -3.54 -2.29 -3.67
C LYS A 63 -3.49 -3.08 -2.37
N ILE A 64 -4.64 -3.58 -1.94
CA ILE A 64 -4.76 -4.40 -0.72
C ILE A 64 -5.23 -5.77 -1.16
N LYS A 65 -4.45 -6.79 -0.84
CA LYS A 65 -4.87 -8.19 -0.98
C LYS A 65 -5.29 -8.69 0.38
N THR A 66 -6.51 -9.19 0.45
CA THR A 66 -7.03 -9.94 1.59
C THR A 66 -7.21 -11.40 1.18
N GLN A 67 -7.54 -12.26 2.14
CA GLN A 67 -7.81 -13.67 1.87
C GLN A 67 -8.89 -13.88 0.81
N GLN A 68 -9.97 -13.09 0.83
CA GLN A 68 -11.09 -13.25 -0.08
C GLN A 68 -11.03 -12.29 -1.29
N ASN A 69 -10.48 -11.09 -1.14
CA ASN A 69 -10.66 -10.02 -2.12
C ASN A 69 -9.37 -9.26 -2.48
N ILE A 70 -9.47 -8.44 -3.52
CA ILE A 70 -8.45 -7.46 -3.90
C ILE A 70 -9.13 -6.11 -4.02
N PHE A 71 -8.60 -5.12 -3.32
CA PHE A 71 -9.07 -3.74 -3.36
C PHE A 71 -8.02 -2.87 -4.03
N THR A 72 -8.47 -1.95 -4.87
CA THR A 72 -7.64 -0.91 -5.49
C THR A 72 -8.22 0.45 -5.13
N LEU A 73 -7.37 1.31 -4.59
CA LEU A 73 -7.71 2.70 -4.24
C LEU A 73 -6.85 3.62 -5.12
N LEU A 74 -7.52 4.59 -5.74
CA LEU A 74 -6.98 5.59 -6.67
C LEU A 74 -7.24 7.00 -6.15
#